data_AF-A0A942ARC7-F1
#
_entry.id   AF-A0A942ARC7-F1
#
_cell.length_a   1.000
_cell.length_b   1.000
_cell.length_c   1.000
_cell.angle_alpha   90.00
_cell.angle_beta   90.00
_cell.angle_gamma   90.00
#
_symmetry.space_group_name_H-M   'P 1'
#
loop_
_entity.id
_entity.type
_entity.pdbx_description
1 polymer ?
#
loop_
_entity_poly.entity_id
_entity_poly.type
_entity_poly.pdbx_seq_one_letter_code
_entity_poly.pdbx_strand_id
1 'polypeptide(L)'
;MRRLATLILSLWGIALSHAALEVPKALPATDITENSFTANWQSISQASAYNLNVFAYKMEDCGTETVKVTESFEGLVPRSSGSKQNKYIDSNLSVFPENWKIDVNTGSIRQLYTTNVAGDTTSVYSGKIALAFDATGDSIVTPVLPAPASKFSFWIKNANATGTVAVYGFDGFQWHSLGEASTISYRSGGIADFSANIPVGCIQIKMIYTDENPDLNSPTAIDEISYTYGGIVKTRDYLVKNKRITETSAPVTGLKDNTDYFYTVKSTNDSETSLESNMIDVFGYAGSLSKPVLKEFTDIQGGQYTANWNTVIGSNGYVVYNVYTHIAQRDETKTILHENFDAFTGGTIDLPAEDDGTTNYDEYTTVPDWSVNFGCWTGGMLSGINIQTPVISTTNTNGCTVNVRVYGAKGDKIDFNNYYSQGTPEKITKFLTQEGYNNLTIDFKHSSEQMYIELYFRQLDPIKEIYLDEFTMTQTLSKGDRFSYNYDYTLVEGRRTNSYTFTDLPKAWGDQFAFRMSAYAVVGDDLYQSQWTELTKVPIPSNIDNTLRENQEIKVISYPGNTIIRLFVPQEIIISDLQGRIVAQVQGIEGDNSISLKQGIYLLRCGNYCQKFICR
;
A
#
# COMPACT_ATOMS: atom_id res chain seq x y z
N MET A 1 -62.68 41.25 33.15
CA MET A 1 -62.32 42.62 33.59
C MET A 1 -60.95 42.57 34.27
N ARG A 2 -59.99 43.33 33.74
CA ARG A 2 -58.87 44.07 34.39
C ARG A 2 -58.89 44.06 35.95
N ARG A 3 -57.81 43.98 36.75
CA ARG A 3 -56.40 44.45 36.63
C ARG A 3 -55.58 44.06 37.91
N LEU A 4 -54.25 43.92 37.74
CA LEU A 4 -53.09 44.33 38.61
C LEU A 4 -53.10 44.07 40.14
N ALA A 5 -52.05 43.43 40.67
CA ALA A 5 -50.83 44.13 41.17
C ALA A 5 -49.85 43.18 41.89
N THR A 6 -48.56 43.52 41.73
CA THR A 6 -47.31 42.85 42.11
C THR A 6 -46.75 43.38 43.44
N LEU A 7 -46.04 42.55 44.25
CA LEU A 7 -44.73 42.84 44.92
C LEU A 7 -44.25 41.61 45.73
N ILE A 8 -43.23 40.85 45.27
CA ILE A 8 -41.79 40.85 45.63
C ILE A 8 -41.44 40.45 47.08
N LEU A 9 -40.74 39.31 47.20
CA LEU A 9 -39.59 39.14 48.10
C LEU A 9 -38.59 38.18 47.42
N SER A 10 -37.47 38.75 46.99
CA SER A 10 -36.33 38.09 46.35
C SER A 10 -35.44 37.41 47.39
N LEU A 11 -35.18 36.11 47.21
CA LEU A 11 -33.97 35.47 47.74
C LEU A 11 -33.06 35.09 46.57
N TRP A 12 -31.89 35.72 46.53
CA TRP A 12 -30.78 35.36 45.68
C TRP A 12 -30.17 34.05 46.18
N GLY A 13 -30.40 32.96 45.43
CA GLY A 13 -29.56 31.77 45.47
C GLY A 13 -28.81 31.70 44.15
N ILE A 14 -27.61 32.27 44.08
CA ILE A 14 -26.69 32.06 42.97
C ILE A 14 -26.16 30.63 43.13
N ALA A 15 -26.73 29.68 42.39
CA ALA A 15 -26.02 28.45 42.09
C ALA A 15 -24.86 28.84 41.16
N LEU A 16 -23.68 29.03 41.73
CA LEU A 16 -22.44 29.04 40.96
C LEU A 16 -22.33 27.68 40.28
N SER A 17 -22.64 27.62 38.99
CA SER A 17 -22.13 26.55 38.14
C SER A 17 -20.61 26.68 38.18
N HIS A 18 -19.93 25.83 38.94
CA HIS A 18 -18.48 25.74 38.86
C HIS A 18 -18.15 25.30 37.43
N ALA A 19 -17.46 26.15 36.66
CA ALA A 19 -17.05 25.78 35.31
C ALA A 19 -15.98 24.69 35.44
N ALA A 20 -16.23 23.53 34.82
CA ALA A 20 -15.26 22.43 34.83
C ALA A 20 -13.93 22.90 34.25
N LEU A 21 -12.83 22.52 34.89
CA LEU A 21 -11.49 22.86 34.44
C LEU A 21 -11.24 22.50 32.96
N GLU A 22 -10.72 23.47 32.20
CA GLU A 22 -10.50 23.34 30.75
C GLU A 22 -9.51 22.21 30.40
N VAL A 23 -9.85 21.43 29.38
CA VAL A 23 -9.02 20.31 28.89
C VAL A 23 -7.84 20.87 28.07
N PRO A 24 -6.59 20.55 28.40
CA PRO A 24 -5.44 20.99 27.61
C PRO A 24 -5.42 20.32 26.24
N LYS A 25 -4.94 21.03 25.21
CA LYS A 25 -4.61 20.42 23.92
C LYS A 25 -3.18 19.88 23.95
N ALA A 26 -3.03 18.56 23.84
CA ALA A 26 -1.72 17.95 23.63
C ALA A 26 -1.24 18.24 22.20
N LEU A 27 0.06 18.48 22.06
CA LEU A 27 0.73 18.84 20.80
C LEU A 27 1.61 17.69 20.31
N PRO A 28 2.13 17.67 19.07
CA PRO A 28 3.11 16.66 18.67
C PRO A 28 4.32 16.61 19.62
N ALA A 29 4.86 15.41 19.82
CA ALA A 29 6.10 15.22 20.56
C ALA A 29 7.28 15.86 19.81
N THR A 30 8.30 16.30 20.55
CA THR A 30 9.57 16.80 20.00
C THR A 30 10.73 15.98 20.53
N ASP A 31 11.94 16.18 19.97
CA ASP A 31 13.17 15.52 20.41
C ASP A 31 13.05 13.99 20.49
N ILE A 32 12.32 13.42 19.51
CA ILE A 32 12.04 12.00 19.44
C ILE A 32 13.31 11.25 19.07
N THR A 33 13.67 10.26 19.88
CA THR A 33 14.75 9.31 19.63
C THR A 33 14.19 7.89 19.74
N GLU A 34 15.05 6.88 19.58
CA GLU A 34 14.67 5.48 19.80
C GLU A 34 14.20 5.21 21.25
N ASN A 35 14.71 5.95 22.24
CA ASN A 35 14.48 5.67 23.66
C ASN A 35 13.85 6.82 24.47
N SER A 36 13.56 7.96 23.84
CA SER A 36 13.03 9.15 24.51
C SER A 36 12.21 10.06 23.60
N PHE A 37 11.40 10.93 24.21
CA PHE A 37 10.79 12.08 23.54
C PHE A 37 10.46 13.17 24.57
N THR A 38 10.14 14.38 24.09
CA THR A 38 9.57 15.46 24.89
C THR A 38 8.07 15.57 24.59
N ALA A 39 7.23 15.35 25.60
CA ALA A 39 5.79 15.59 25.51
C ALA A 39 5.50 17.11 25.61
N ASN A 40 4.56 17.63 24.83
CA ASN A 40 4.23 19.06 24.76
C ASN A 40 2.70 19.28 24.80
N TRP A 41 2.23 20.34 25.46
CA TRP A 41 0.81 20.71 25.48
C TRP A 41 0.60 22.22 25.63
N GLN A 42 -0.60 22.69 25.32
CA GLN A 42 -0.97 24.10 25.50
C GLN A 42 -1.25 24.42 26.98
N SER A 43 -0.85 25.62 27.41
CA SER A 43 -1.11 26.10 28.77
C SER A 43 -2.59 26.42 28.98
N ILE A 44 -3.12 26.03 30.13
CA ILE A 44 -4.45 26.41 30.62
C ILE A 44 -4.30 27.42 31.77
N SER A 45 -4.94 28.58 31.65
CA SER A 45 -4.77 29.69 32.60
C SER A 45 -5.20 29.37 34.03
N GLN A 46 -6.19 28.47 34.19
CA GLN A 46 -6.72 28.04 35.49
C GLN A 46 -5.98 26.83 36.08
N ALA A 47 -5.01 26.26 35.36
CA ALA A 47 -4.28 25.08 35.80
C ALA A 47 -3.08 25.47 36.67
N SER A 48 -2.95 24.83 37.83
CA SER A 48 -1.75 24.91 38.67
C SER A 48 -0.66 23.92 38.24
N ALA A 49 -1.06 22.84 37.57
CA ALA A 49 -0.19 21.79 37.06
C ALA A 49 -0.95 20.91 36.04
N TYR A 50 -0.27 19.88 35.56
CA TYR A 50 -0.77 18.90 34.61
C TYR A 50 -0.42 17.49 35.04
N ASN A 51 -1.29 16.53 34.74
CA ASN A 51 -1.02 15.11 34.94
C ASN A 51 -0.76 14.46 33.57
N LEU A 52 0.49 14.07 33.33
CA LEU A 52 0.92 13.38 32.11
C LEU A 52 0.72 11.87 32.25
N ASN A 53 0.13 11.29 31.21
CA ASN A 53 0.06 9.86 30.97
C ASN A 53 0.83 9.53 29.69
N VAL A 54 1.76 8.58 29.76
CA VAL A 54 2.44 7.99 28.60
C VAL A 54 2.23 6.49 28.65
N PHE A 55 1.72 5.90 27.58
CA PHE A 55 1.37 4.49 27.54
C PHE A 55 1.56 3.90 26.15
N ALA A 56 1.81 2.60 26.11
CA ALA A 56 1.64 1.77 24.93
C ALA A 56 0.29 1.04 25.02
N TYR A 57 -0.12 0.38 23.93
CA TYR A 57 -1.22 -0.58 23.99
C TYR A 57 -0.70 -1.99 24.27
N LYS A 58 -1.47 -2.75 25.05
CA LYS A 58 -1.27 -4.19 25.23
C LYS A 58 -2.61 -4.90 25.10
N MET A 59 -2.54 -6.21 24.87
CA MET A 59 -3.70 -7.09 24.93
C MET A 59 -3.69 -7.82 26.28
N GLU A 60 -4.80 -7.80 26.99
CA GLU A 60 -4.91 -8.33 28.34
C GLU A 60 -6.31 -8.91 28.58
N ASP A 61 -6.39 -9.95 29.41
CA ASP A 61 -7.67 -10.51 29.83
C ASP A 61 -8.41 -9.53 30.73
N CYS A 62 -9.64 -9.16 30.36
CA CYS A 62 -10.48 -8.27 31.16
C CYS A 62 -11.24 -8.99 32.30
N GLY A 63 -11.09 -10.31 32.43
CA GLY A 63 -11.72 -11.12 33.48
C GLY A 63 -13.19 -11.43 33.25
N THR A 64 -13.74 -11.09 32.07
CA THR A 64 -15.06 -11.50 31.61
C THR A 64 -14.91 -12.56 30.54
N GLU A 65 -15.74 -13.59 30.50
CA GLU A 65 -15.69 -14.62 29.46
C GLU A 65 -15.88 -14.01 28.06
N THR A 66 -15.19 -14.58 27.07
CA THR A 66 -15.33 -14.16 25.67
C THR A 66 -16.70 -14.57 25.14
N VAL A 67 -17.45 -13.59 24.64
CA VAL A 67 -18.74 -13.81 23.99
C VAL A 67 -18.70 -13.22 22.59
N LYS A 68 -19.04 -14.04 21.59
CA LYS A 68 -19.28 -13.60 20.22
C LYS A 68 -20.77 -13.52 19.96
N VAL A 69 -21.22 -12.41 19.39
CA VAL A 69 -22.59 -12.22 18.91
C VAL A 69 -22.53 -11.99 17.41
N THR A 70 -23.43 -12.63 16.68
CA THR A 70 -23.66 -12.40 15.26
C THR A 70 -25.15 -12.14 15.07
N GLU A 71 -25.48 -11.03 14.43
CA GLU A 71 -26.83 -10.64 14.06
C GLU A 71 -26.96 -10.62 12.54
N SER A 72 -27.86 -11.45 12.03
CA SER A 72 -28.12 -11.66 10.60
C SER A 72 -29.52 -11.22 10.16
N PHE A 73 -30.25 -10.55 11.05
CA PHE A 73 -31.59 -9.98 10.82
C PHE A 73 -32.68 -10.96 10.41
N GLU A 74 -32.47 -12.27 10.58
CA GLU A 74 -33.42 -13.32 10.19
C GLU A 74 -34.73 -13.29 10.99
N GLY A 75 -34.75 -12.57 12.12
CA GLY A 75 -35.97 -12.30 12.88
C GLY A 75 -36.88 -11.25 12.24
N LEU A 76 -36.41 -10.48 11.27
CA LEU A 76 -37.20 -9.44 10.60
C LEU A 76 -38.12 -10.05 9.53
N VAL A 77 -39.34 -9.55 9.48
CA VAL A 77 -40.38 -10.01 8.55
C VAL A 77 -40.69 -8.86 7.59
N PRO A 78 -40.51 -9.04 6.27
CA PRO A 78 -40.96 -8.05 5.28
C PRO A 78 -42.48 -7.96 5.24
N ARG A 79 -43.01 -6.77 4.96
CA ARG A 79 -44.44 -6.60 4.71
C ARG A 79 -44.90 -7.49 3.55
N SER A 80 -46.02 -8.17 3.73
CA SER A 80 -46.55 -9.14 2.76
C SER A 80 -47.46 -8.54 1.68
N SER A 81 -47.83 -7.27 1.77
CA SER A 81 -48.78 -6.64 0.84
C SER A 81 -48.64 -5.12 0.73
N GLY A 82 -49.23 -4.55 -0.32
CA GLY A 82 -49.23 -3.10 -0.61
C GLY A 82 -47.97 -2.60 -1.31
N SER A 83 -47.87 -1.30 -1.53
CA SER A 83 -46.73 -0.66 -2.24
C SER A 83 -45.38 -0.82 -1.53
N LYS A 84 -45.40 -1.21 -0.25
CA LYS A 84 -44.23 -1.45 0.60
C LYS A 84 -43.87 -2.93 0.75
N GLN A 85 -44.57 -3.82 0.03
CA GLN A 85 -44.35 -5.26 0.08
C GLN A 85 -42.89 -5.60 -0.23
N ASN A 86 -42.31 -6.53 0.55
CA ASN A 86 -40.93 -7.02 0.43
C ASN A 86 -39.82 -5.95 0.57
N LYS A 87 -40.17 -4.69 0.81
CA LYS A 87 -39.23 -3.57 0.91
C LYS A 87 -39.15 -2.99 2.31
N TYR A 88 -40.23 -3.08 3.08
CA TYR A 88 -40.32 -2.49 4.43
C TYR A 88 -40.52 -3.56 5.49
N ILE A 89 -40.05 -3.26 6.69
CA ILE A 89 -40.21 -4.12 7.86
C ILE A 89 -41.67 -4.09 8.31
N ASP A 90 -42.23 -5.27 8.64
CA ASP A 90 -43.48 -5.39 9.38
C ASP A 90 -43.16 -5.44 10.88
N SER A 91 -43.28 -4.29 11.56
CA SER A 91 -42.92 -4.16 12.97
C SER A 91 -43.76 -4.99 13.92
N ASN A 92 -44.94 -5.47 13.49
CA ASN A 92 -45.82 -6.28 14.34
C ASN A 92 -45.44 -7.76 14.30
N LEU A 93 -44.80 -8.20 13.21
CA LEU A 93 -44.40 -9.59 12.99
C LEU A 93 -42.90 -9.81 13.16
N SER A 94 -42.10 -8.75 13.07
CA SER A 94 -40.65 -8.81 13.19
C SER A 94 -40.20 -8.94 14.64
N VAL A 95 -39.17 -9.76 14.86
CA VAL A 95 -38.41 -9.81 16.10
C VAL A 95 -37.12 -9.02 15.88
N PHE A 96 -37.05 -7.84 16.47
CA PHE A 96 -35.83 -7.03 16.43
C PHE A 96 -34.80 -7.58 17.43
N PRO A 97 -33.50 -7.45 17.11
CA PRO A 97 -32.46 -7.88 18.02
C PRO A 97 -32.48 -7.08 19.32
N GLU A 98 -32.33 -7.78 20.44
CA GLU A 98 -32.60 -7.24 21.77
C GLU A 98 -31.67 -6.07 22.12
N ASN A 99 -32.23 -4.92 22.50
CA ASN A 99 -31.50 -3.70 22.89
C ASN A 99 -30.69 -3.01 21.78
N TRP A 100 -30.84 -3.43 20.52
CA TRP A 100 -30.30 -2.69 19.39
C TRP A 100 -31.17 -1.47 19.07
N LYS A 101 -30.54 -0.41 18.57
CA LYS A 101 -31.26 0.72 17.97
C LYS A 101 -31.01 0.68 16.48
N ILE A 102 -32.07 0.43 15.71
CA ILE A 102 -32.01 0.36 14.25
C ILE A 102 -32.92 1.47 13.72
N ASP A 103 -32.35 2.38 12.95
CA ASP A 103 -33.09 3.43 12.25
C ASP A 103 -32.80 3.34 10.75
N VAL A 104 -33.78 2.84 10.01
CA VAL A 104 -33.79 2.72 8.54
C VAL A 104 -35.10 3.31 8.00
N ASN A 105 -35.58 4.37 8.66
CA ASN A 105 -36.82 5.05 8.30
C ASN A 105 -36.58 6.39 7.62
N THR A 106 -35.31 6.81 7.47
CA THR A 106 -34.96 8.12 6.94
C THR A 106 -35.24 8.18 5.44
N GLY A 107 -34.85 7.15 4.70
CA GLY A 107 -35.16 7.05 3.29
C GLY A 107 -36.54 6.45 3.01
N SER A 108 -36.86 6.36 1.72
CA SER A 108 -38.22 6.08 1.25
C SER A 108 -38.30 4.96 0.21
N ILE A 109 -37.18 4.32 -0.11
CA ILE A 109 -37.12 3.25 -1.11
C ILE A 109 -37.39 1.91 -0.44
N ARG A 110 -36.57 1.56 0.55
CA ARG A 110 -36.65 0.27 1.25
C ARG A 110 -35.83 0.25 2.54
N GLN A 111 -36.24 -0.60 3.46
CA GLN A 111 -35.61 -0.83 4.76
C GLN A 111 -34.82 -2.14 4.82
N LEU A 112 -35.14 -3.08 3.92
CA LEU A 112 -34.51 -4.39 3.84
C LEU A 112 -34.47 -4.93 2.42
N TYR A 113 -33.56 -5.87 2.20
CA TYR A 113 -33.53 -6.83 1.09
C TYR A 113 -34.08 -8.17 1.56
N THR A 114 -34.67 -8.94 0.64
CA THR A 114 -35.16 -10.29 0.96
C THR A 114 -35.00 -11.28 -0.18
N THR A 115 -34.80 -12.55 0.14
CA THR A 115 -34.75 -13.64 -0.86
C THR A 115 -36.10 -13.93 -1.52
N ASN A 116 -37.20 -13.35 -1.05
CA ASN A 116 -38.53 -13.54 -1.63
C ASN A 116 -38.75 -12.76 -2.94
N VAL A 117 -37.78 -11.95 -3.36
CA VAL A 117 -37.84 -11.13 -4.58
C VAL A 117 -36.65 -11.47 -5.48
N ALA A 118 -36.95 -11.73 -6.76
CA ALA A 118 -35.91 -11.93 -7.77
C ALA A 118 -35.09 -10.64 -7.93
N GLY A 119 -33.76 -10.75 -7.87
CA GLY A 119 -32.82 -9.62 -7.86
C GLY A 119 -32.28 -9.27 -6.46
N ASP A 120 -33.12 -9.30 -5.44
CA ASP A 120 -32.73 -8.98 -4.06
C ASP A 120 -31.88 -10.09 -3.39
N THR A 121 -32.00 -11.33 -3.86
CA THR A 121 -31.25 -12.49 -3.35
C THR A 121 -29.73 -12.29 -3.33
N THR A 122 -29.19 -11.45 -4.20
CA THR A 122 -27.75 -11.18 -4.27
C THR A 122 -27.26 -10.17 -3.24
N SER A 123 -28.18 -9.49 -2.55
CA SER A 123 -27.90 -8.49 -1.51
C SER A 123 -28.02 -9.07 -0.09
N VAL A 124 -28.17 -10.38 0.05
CA VAL A 124 -28.24 -11.09 1.32
C VAL A 124 -27.03 -12.02 1.43
N TYR A 125 -26.35 -12.05 2.58
CA TYR A 125 -25.08 -12.77 2.70
C TYR A 125 -25.20 -14.15 3.35
N SER A 126 -25.99 -14.29 4.42
CA SER A 126 -26.05 -15.53 5.21
C SER A 126 -27.44 -16.15 5.33
N GLY A 127 -28.48 -15.52 4.80
CA GLY A 127 -29.86 -15.97 5.01
C GLY A 127 -30.88 -15.39 4.04
N LYS A 128 -31.97 -14.85 4.60
CA LYS A 128 -33.14 -14.33 3.90
C LYS A 128 -33.25 -12.82 3.94
N ILE A 129 -32.60 -12.13 4.87
CA ILE A 129 -32.77 -10.69 5.09
C ILE A 129 -31.42 -9.99 5.21
N ALA A 130 -31.31 -8.81 4.60
CA ALA A 130 -30.28 -7.81 4.92
C ALA A 130 -30.98 -6.47 5.12
N LEU A 131 -30.45 -5.59 5.97
CA LEU A 131 -30.94 -4.22 6.07
C LEU A 131 -30.49 -3.41 4.86
N ALA A 132 -31.26 -2.40 4.50
CA ALA A 132 -30.93 -1.47 3.42
C ALA A 132 -30.75 -0.07 4.00
N PHE A 133 -29.57 0.52 3.78
CA PHE A 133 -29.29 1.92 4.04
C PHE A 133 -29.52 2.69 2.73
N ASP A 134 -30.60 3.45 2.69
CA ASP A 134 -31.08 4.15 1.50
C ASP A 134 -31.11 5.69 1.66
N ALA A 135 -30.77 6.21 2.84
CA ALA A 135 -30.59 7.64 3.08
C ALA A 135 -29.49 7.94 4.12
N THR A 136 -28.87 9.13 3.99
CA THR A 136 -27.93 9.66 4.99
C THR A 136 -28.58 9.68 6.37
N GLY A 137 -27.89 9.13 7.36
CA GLY A 137 -28.39 9.03 8.74
C GLY A 137 -29.05 7.70 9.09
N ASP A 138 -29.35 6.84 8.13
CA ASP A 138 -29.70 5.44 8.44
C ASP A 138 -28.59 4.83 9.29
N SER A 139 -28.97 4.18 10.40
CA SER A 139 -28.02 3.84 11.44
C SER A 139 -28.41 2.61 12.24
N ILE A 140 -27.37 1.97 12.80
CA ILE A 140 -27.50 0.85 13.71
C ILE A 140 -26.59 1.12 14.90
N VAL A 141 -27.10 0.95 16.12
CA VAL A 141 -26.33 0.99 17.36
C VAL A 141 -26.51 -0.33 18.09
N THR A 142 -25.40 -0.99 18.42
CA THR A 142 -25.40 -2.22 19.21
C THR A 142 -25.90 -1.97 20.62
N PRO A 143 -26.26 -3.01 21.39
CA PRO A 143 -26.45 -2.89 22.83
C PRO A 143 -25.19 -2.38 23.53
N VAL A 144 -25.36 -1.85 24.74
CA VAL A 144 -24.22 -1.61 25.64
C VAL A 144 -23.71 -2.98 26.09
N LEU A 145 -22.44 -3.25 25.78
CA LEU A 145 -21.75 -4.50 26.06
C LEU A 145 -21.36 -4.56 27.54
N PRO A 146 -21.42 -5.74 28.18
CA PRO A 146 -21.10 -5.89 29.60
C PRO A 146 -19.58 -5.85 29.87
N ALA A 147 -18.75 -5.99 28.83
CA ALA A 147 -17.29 -5.87 28.88
C ALA A 147 -16.77 -5.25 27.57
N PRO A 148 -15.50 -4.81 27.52
CA PRO A 148 -14.95 -4.19 26.32
C PRO A 148 -14.97 -5.13 25.10
N ALA A 149 -15.28 -4.56 23.94
CA ALA A 149 -15.21 -5.21 22.65
C ALA A 149 -13.75 -5.49 22.25
N SER A 150 -13.54 -6.63 21.59
CA SER A 150 -12.26 -7.04 21.00
C SER A 150 -12.34 -7.24 19.49
N LYS A 151 -13.54 -7.47 18.94
CA LYS A 151 -13.76 -7.60 17.49
C LYS A 151 -15.06 -6.95 17.05
N PHE A 152 -15.06 -6.41 15.84
CA PHE A 152 -16.25 -5.89 15.17
C PHE A 152 -16.11 -6.00 13.65
N SER A 153 -17.13 -6.53 13.01
CA SER A 153 -17.24 -6.60 11.55
C SER A 153 -18.69 -6.62 11.11
N PHE A 154 -18.95 -6.31 9.85
CA PHE A 154 -20.26 -6.50 9.22
C PHE A 154 -20.10 -6.76 7.73
N TRP A 155 -21.08 -7.40 7.13
CA TRP A 155 -21.15 -7.56 5.68
C TRP A 155 -21.81 -6.34 5.03
N ILE A 156 -21.24 -5.89 3.90
CA ILE A 156 -21.71 -4.74 3.14
C ILE A 156 -21.69 -5.02 1.64
N LYS A 157 -22.68 -4.49 0.90
CA LYS A 157 -22.72 -4.53 -0.57
C LYS A 157 -23.51 -3.37 -1.18
N ASN A 158 -23.06 -2.89 -2.33
CA ASN A 158 -23.85 -2.07 -3.26
C ASN A 158 -23.52 -2.52 -4.69
N ALA A 159 -24.53 -2.76 -5.53
CA ALA A 159 -24.32 -3.32 -6.86
C ALA A 159 -23.90 -2.27 -7.92
N ASN A 160 -24.33 -1.01 -7.78
CA ASN A 160 -24.32 -0.05 -8.89
C ASN A 160 -23.78 1.35 -8.53
N ALA A 161 -23.40 1.62 -7.29
CA ALA A 161 -22.97 2.94 -6.87
C ALA A 161 -22.02 2.95 -5.66
N THR A 162 -21.57 4.15 -5.31
CA THR A 162 -20.89 4.45 -4.05
C THR A 162 -21.90 4.50 -2.92
N GLY A 163 -21.45 4.07 -1.75
CA GLY A 163 -22.20 4.09 -0.52
C GLY A 163 -21.22 3.88 0.62
N THR A 164 -21.26 4.77 1.60
CA THR A 164 -20.28 4.84 2.67
C THR A 164 -20.95 4.69 4.02
N VAL A 165 -20.40 3.82 4.86
CA VAL A 165 -20.85 3.58 6.23
C VAL A 165 -19.74 3.93 7.20
N ALA A 166 -19.94 4.98 7.99
CA ALA A 166 -19.03 5.36 9.06
C ALA A 166 -19.30 4.55 10.33
N VAL A 167 -18.24 4.09 10.98
CA VAL A 167 -18.29 3.24 12.18
C VAL A 167 -17.69 3.98 13.36
N TYR A 168 -18.35 3.91 14.51
CA TYR A 168 -17.93 4.53 15.76
C TYR A 168 -18.00 3.55 16.93
N GLY A 169 -17.11 3.72 17.90
CA GLY A 169 -17.04 2.94 19.14
C GLY A 169 -17.07 3.84 20.36
N PHE A 170 -17.91 3.52 21.33
CA PHE A 170 -18.10 4.29 22.55
C PHE A 170 -17.29 3.68 23.70
N ASP A 171 -16.42 4.45 24.33
CA ASP A 171 -15.54 3.99 25.42
C ASP A 171 -16.15 4.14 26.84
N GLY A 172 -17.44 4.53 26.91
CA GLY A 172 -18.11 4.90 28.16
C GLY A 172 -18.18 6.41 28.41
N PHE A 173 -17.38 7.21 27.70
CA PHE A 173 -17.34 8.67 27.82
C PHE A 173 -17.62 9.38 26.50
N GLN A 174 -17.04 8.91 25.39
CA GLN A 174 -17.16 9.52 24.07
C GLN A 174 -17.15 8.50 22.94
N TRP A 175 -17.65 8.94 21.78
CA TRP A 175 -17.60 8.17 20.54
C TRP A 175 -16.31 8.46 19.78
N HIS A 176 -15.60 7.40 19.42
CA HIS A 176 -14.39 7.44 18.58
C HIS A 176 -14.71 6.91 17.20
N SER A 177 -14.18 7.51 16.14
CA SER A 177 -14.27 6.94 14.79
C SER A 177 -13.39 5.69 14.70
N LEU A 178 -13.93 4.63 14.12
CA LEU A 178 -13.21 3.38 13.80
C LEU A 178 -12.79 3.35 12.32
N GLY A 179 -13.32 4.25 11.50
CA GLY A 179 -13.14 4.30 10.06
C GLY A 179 -14.46 4.22 9.30
N GLU A 180 -14.36 4.04 7.99
CA GLU A 180 -15.51 3.96 7.08
C GLU A 180 -15.38 2.74 6.16
N ALA A 181 -16.51 2.13 5.81
CA ALA A 181 -16.60 1.11 4.77
C ALA A 181 -17.22 1.73 3.53
N SER A 182 -16.45 1.84 2.45
CA SER A 182 -16.98 2.24 1.14
C SER A 182 -17.29 1.01 0.30
N THR A 183 -18.51 0.94 -0.24
CA THR A 183 -18.98 -0.16 -1.09
C THR A 183 -18.20 -0.30 -2.40
N ILE A 184 -17.40 0.70 -2.80
CA ILE A 184 -16.49 0.57 -3.95
C ILE A 184 -15.47 -0.55 -3.74
N SER A 185 -15.04 -0.78 -2.50
CA SER A 185 -14.15 -1.87 -2.11
C SER A 185 -14.89 -3.22 -1.95
N TYR A 186 -16.23 -3.21 -2.03
CA TYR A 186 -17.09 -4.36 -1.76
C TYR A 186 -18.20 -4.52 -2.82
N ARG A 187 -17.91 -4.26 -4.11
CA ARG A 187 -18.91 -4.34 -5.20
C ARG A 187 -19.61 -5.70 -5.29
N SER A 188 -18.85 -6.78 -5.06
CA SER A 188 -19.38 -8.15 -5.02
C SER A 188 -20.03 -8.52 -3.68
N GLY A 189 -19.95 -7.63 -2.70
CA GLY A 189 -20.24 -7.87 -1.29
C GLY A 189 -19.03 -8.43 -0.55
N GLY A 190 -18.84 -8.01 0.70
CA GLY A 190 -17.77 -8.53 1.56
C GLY A 190 -17.89 -8.10 3.01
N ILE A 191 -17.04 -8.67 3.86
CA ILE A 191 -17.00 -8.35 5.29
C ILE A 191 -16.03 -7.18 5.49
N ALA A 192 -16.52 -6.08 6.03
CA ALA A 192 -15.72 -4.98 6.53
C ALA A 192 -15.37 -5.24 8.01
N ASP A 193 -14.07 -5.34 8.33
CA ASP A 193 -13.55 -5.61 9.68
C ASP A 193 -12.88 -4.37 10.27
N PHE A 194 -13.33 -3.97 11.46
CA PHE A 194 -12.84 -2.79 12.18
C PHE A 194 -12.16 -3.14 13.51
N SER A 195 -11.87 -4.42 13.75
CA SER A 195 -11.34 -4.92 15.03
C SER A 195 -10.05 -4.23 15.46
N ALA A 196 -9.17 -3.89 14.49
CA ALA A 196 -7.92 -3.19 14.75
C ALA A 196 -8.13 -1.79 15.35
N ASN A 197 -9.24 -1.11 14.99
CA ASN A 197 -9.51 0.28 15.32
C ASN A 197 -10.36 0.46 16.59
N ILE A 198 -10.78 -0.64 17.23
CA ILE A 198 -11.55 -0.58 18.47
C ILE A 198 -10.74 0.16 19.56
N PRO A 199 -11.29 1.22 20.18
CA PRO A 199 -10.62 1.95 21.25
C PRO A 199 -10.60 1.15 22.55
N VAL A 200 -9.66 1.48 23.45
CA VAL A 200 -9.62 0.92 24.81
C VAL A 200 -10.94 1.20 25.52
N GLY A 201 -11.55 0.17 26.11
CA GLY A 201 -12.80 0.30 26.84
C GLY A 201 -14.05 0.44 25.97
N CYS A 202 -13.98 0.15 24.67
CA CYS A 202 -15.15 0.21 23.78
C CYS A 202 -16.26 -0.73 24.26
N ILE A 203 -17.44 -0.20 24.57
CA ILE A 203 -18.60 -0.96 25.08
C ILE A 203 -19.85 -0.79 24.22
N GLN A 204 -19.80 -0.03 23.13
CA GLN A 204 -20.93 0.10 22.22
C GLN A 204 -20.43 0.53 20.84
N ILE A 205 -21.08 0.05 19.78
CA ILE A 205 -20.68 0.33 18.40
C ILE A 205 -21.87 0.91 17.65
N LYS A 206 -21.60 1.89 16.79
CA LYS A 206 -22.58 2.58 15.96
C LYS A 206 -22.10 2.61 14.52
N MET A 207 -22.99 2.31 13.59
CA MET A 207 -22.80 2.47 12.16
C MET A 207 -23.79 3.50 11.64
N ILE A 208 -23.35 4.38 10.75
CA ILE A 208 -24.18 5.42 10.14
C ILE A 208 -23.87 5.48 8.65
N TYR A 209 -24.90 5.48 7.81
CA TYR A 209 -24.77 5.79 6.40
C TYR A 209 -24.49 7.28 6.19
N THR A 210 -23.40 7.61 5.49
CA THR A 210 -22.90 8.99 5.36
C THR A 210 -22.95 9.54 3.95
N ASP A 211 -23.25 8.73 2.93
CA ASP A 211 -23.33 9.23 1.55
C ASP A 211 -24.53 10.19 1.40
N GLU A 212 -24.26 11.39 0.88
CA GLU A 212 -25.26 12.43 0.64
C GLU A 212 -26.06 12.20 -0.66
N ASN A 213 -25.56 11.34 -1.57
CA ASN A 213 -26.21 11.02 -2.84
C ASN A 213 -26.39 9.49 -3.01
N PRO A 214 -27.16 8.81 -2.14
CA PRO A 214 -27.39 7.38 -2.23
C PRO A 214 -28.01 6.98 -3.58
N ASP A 215 -27.52 5.89 -4.17
CA ASP A 215 -28.22 5.28 -5.30
C ASP A 215 -29.50 4.59 -4.83
N LEU A 216 -30.61 5.25 -5.13
CA LEU A 216 -31.95 4.79 -4.80
C LEU A 216 -32.36 3.53 -5.59
N ASN A 217 -31.62 3.13 -6.63
CA ASN A 217 -31.88 1.88 -7.37
C ASN A 217 -31.21 0.68 -6.71
N SER A 218 -30.09 0.89 -6.03
CA SER A 218 -29.36 -0.12 -5.29
C SER A 218 -28.88 0.43 -3.95
N PRO A 219 -29.78 0.62 -2.96
CA PRO A 219 -29.38 0.96 -1.60
C PRO A 219 -28.32 0.02 -1.01
N THR A 220 -27.51 0.54 -0.09
CA THR A 220 -26.41 -0.21 0.51
C THR A 220 -26.95 -1.28 1.45
N ALA A 221 -26.67 -2.55 1.16
CA ALA A 221 -27.09 -3.68 1.97
C ALA A 221 -26.11 -3.90 3.14
N ILE A 222 -26.64 -4.13 4.34
CA ILE A 222 -25.91 -4.40 5.58
C ILE A 222 -26.44 -5.69 6.20
N ASP A 223 -25.53 -6.61 6.51
CA ASP A 223 -25.85 -7.94 7.07
C ASP A 223 -24.71 -8.44 7.97
N GLU A 224 -24.88 -9.59 8.62
CA GLU A 224 -23.85 -10.29 9.42
C GLU A 224 -23.04 -9.39 10.36
N ILE A 225 -23.72 -8.58 11.15
CA ILE A 225 -23.03 -7.75 12.13
C ILE A 225 -22.52 -8.67 13.24
N SER A 226 -21.20 -8.72 13.38
CA SER A 226 -20.52 -9.59 14.33
C SER A 226 -19.65 -8.77 15.26
N TYR A 227 -19.83 -8.94 16.57
CA TYR A 227 -18.93 -8.40 17.58
C TYR A 227 -18.52 -9.45 18.60
N THR A 228 -17.34 -9.25 19.18
CA THR A 228 -16.85 -10.06 20.31
C THR A 228 -16.52 -9.12 21.45
N TYR A 229 -16.93 -9.48 22.67
CA TYR A 229 -16.54 -8.79 23.90
C TYR A 229 -16.02 -9.79 24.94
N GLY A 230 -15.31 -9.29 25.95
CA GLY A 230 -14.71 -10.13 26.97
C GLY A 230 -13.43 -10.85 26.50
N GLY A 231 -12.77 -11.53 27.43
CA GLY A 231 -11.46 -12.16 27.28
C GLY A 231 -10.37 -11.15 26.98
N ILE A 232 -9.57 -11.44 25.95
CA ILE A 232 -8.40 -10.63 25.59
C ILE A 232 -8.85 -9.36 24.86
N VAL A 233 -8.63 -8.21 25.50
CA VAL A 233 -9.01 -6.87 24.99
C VAL A 233 -7.83 -5.91 24.99
N LYS A 234 -7.94 -4.82 24.24
CA LYS A 234 -6.94 -3.75 24.18
C LYS A 234 -6.98 -2.91 25.47
N THR A 235 -5.85 -2.77 26.14
CA THR A 235 -5.67 -1.93 27.35
C THR A 235 -4.42 -1.04 27.24
N ARG A 236 -4.26 -0.09 28.17
CA ARG A 236 -3.08 0.81 28.23
C ARG A 236 -2.00 0.23 29.15
N ASP A 237 -0.80 0.06 28.63
CA ASP A 237 0.42 -0.25 29.41
C ASP A 237 1.19 1.03 29.70
N TYR A 238 1.08 1.55 30.92
CA TYR A 238 1.62 2.86 31.26
C TYR A 238 3.12 2.82 31.54
N LEU A 239 3.87 3.60 30.78
CA LEU A 239 5.26 3.96 31.12
C LEU A 239 5.28 5.09 32.15
N VAL A 240 4.39 6.06 32.01
CA VAL A 240 4.20 7.17 32.94
C VAL A 240 2.72 7.29 33.23
N LYS A 241 2.32 7.27 34.50
CA LYS A 241 0.91 7.38 34.89
C LYS A 241 0.70 8.53 35.86
N ASN A 242 -0.16 9.47 35.49
CA ASN A 242 -0.57 10.65 36.26
C ASN A 242 0.62 11.41 36.88
N LYS A 243 1.70 11.59 36.11
CA LYS A 243 2.88 12.34 36.59
C LYS A 243 2.54 13.83 36.62
N ARG A 244 2.54 14.41 37.82
CA ARG A 244 2.31 15.84 38.02
C ARG A 244 3.48 16.68 37.52
N ILE A 245 3.22 17.65 36.65
CA ILE A 245 4.19 18.54 36.00
C ILE A 245 3.64 19.98 36.03
N THR A 246 4.46 20.96 36.36
CA THR A 246 4.04 22.38 36.42
C THR A 246 4.24 23.12 35.11
N GLU A 247 5.15 22.63 34.29
CA GLU A 247 5.48 23.13 32.97
C GLU A 247 4.48 22.65 31.91
N THR A 248 4.65 23.11 30.68
CA THR A 248 3.87 22.69 29.52
C THR A 248 4.57 21.65 28.64
N SER A 249 5.66 21.07 29.15
CA SER A 249 6.37 19.98 28.51
C SER A 249 7.06 19.09 29.54
N ALA A 250 7.37 17.85 29.16
CA ALA A 250 8.16 16.95 30.00
C ALA A 250 8.97 15.94 29.18
N PRO A 251 10.25 15.72 29.53
CA PRO A 251 11.03 14.65 28.93
C PRO A 251 10.53 13.29 29.45
N VAL A 252 10.47 12.33 28.52
CA VAL A 252 10.08 10.95 28.76
C VAL A 252 11.19 10.06 28.23
N THR A 253 11.68 9.14 29.06
CA THR A 253 12.76 8.21 28.73
C THR A 253 12.33 6.78 29.07
N GLY A 254 13.09 5.80 28.58
CA GLY A 254 12.82 4.39 28.84
C GLY A 254 11.75 3.80 27.91
N LEU A 255 11.62 4.36 26.70
CA LEU A 255 10.84 3.72 25.66
C LEU A 255 11.46 2.36 25.34
N LYS A 256 10.62 1.36 25.14
CA LYS A 256 11.04 0.04 24.66
C LYS A 256 11.15 0.07 23.14
N ASP A 257 12.13 -0.64 22.60
CA ASP A 257 12.27 -0.84 21.17
C ASP A 257 10.99 -1.41 20.57
N ASN A 258 10.72 -1.04 19.32
CA ASN A 258 9.58 -1.51 18.54
C ASN A 258 8.21 -1.37 19.24
N THR A 259 8.05 -0.36 20.12
CA THR A 259 6.81 -0.13 20.89
C THR A 259 6.23 1.24 20.58
N ASP A 260 4.95 1.27 20.20
CA ASP A 260 4.19 2.50 19.96
C ASP A 260 3.79 3.16 21.27
N TYR A 261 4.14 4.43 21.43
CA TYR A 261 3.78 5.22 22.60
C TYR A 261 2.82 6.32 22.24
N PHE A 262 1.89 6.55 23.16
CA PHE A 262 0.90 7.60 23.11
C PHE A 262 0.96 8.40 24.39
N TYR A 263 0.55 9.66 24.34
CA TYR A 263 0.37 10.43 25.56
C TYR A 263 -0.90 11.27 25.56
N THR A 264 -1.39 11.48 26.78
CA THR A 264 -2.49 12.39 27.10
C THR A 264 -2.13 13.22 28.32
N VAL A 265 -2.75 14.38 28.45
CA VAL A 265 -2.54 15.31 29.56
C VAL A 265 -3.88 15.73 30.14
N LYS A 266 -3.94 15.88 31.46
CA LYS A 266 -5.06 16.51 32.16
C LYS A 266 -4.56 17.76 32.86
N SER A 267 -5.29 18.86 32.79
CA SER A 267 -5.01 20.03 33.64
C SER A 267 -5.52 19.73 35.06
N THR A 268 -4.88 20.33 36.07
CA THR A 268 -5.28 20.19 37.48
C THR A 268 -5.04 21.50 38.24
N ASN A 269 -6.00 21.82 39.13
CA ASN A 269 -5.85 22.83 40.18
C ASN A 269 -6.06 22.18 41.56
N ASP A 270 -6.12 22.97 42.63
CA ASP A 270 -6.22 22.46 44.00
C ASP A 270 -7.53 21.69 44.28
N SER A 271 -8.56 21.85 43.46
CA SER A 271 -9.90 21.27 43.65
C SER A 271 -10.35 20.31 42.56
N GLU A 272 -9.78 20.39 41.35
CA GLU A 272 -10.32 19.74 40.15
C GLU A 272 -9.24 19.15 39.23
N THR A 273 -9.67 18.26 38.34
CA THR A 273 -8.89 17.69 37.23
C THR A 273 -9.78 17.61 36.01
N SER A 274 -9.27 18.03 34.85
CA SER A 274 -10.01 17.97 33.58
C SER A 274 -10.21 16.54 33.07
N LEU A 275 -11.00 16.40 32.01
CA LEU A 275 -10.94 15.22 31.13
C LEU A 275 -9.56 15.11 30.44
N GLU A 276 -9.28 13.95 29.82
CA GLU A 276 -8.07 13.77 29.01
C GLU A 276 -8.08 14.69 27.79
N SER A 277 -6.91 15.21 27.44
CA SER A 277 -6.64 15.85 26.15
C SER A 277 -6.93 14.92 24.97
N ASN A 278 -6.84 15.48 23.76
CA ASN A 278 -6.58 14.66 22.58
C ASN A 278 -5.35 13.76 22.82
N MET A 279 -5.37 12.58 22.22
CA MET A 279 -4.25 11.64 22.27
C MET A 279 -3.21 12.01 21.21
N ILE A 280 -1.95 11.91 21.57
CA ILE A 280 -0.84 12.09 20.64
C ILE A 280 -0.16 10.75 20.42
N ASP A 281 -0.07 10.33 19.16
CA ASP A 281 0.85 9.28 18.72
C ASP A 281 2.25 9.86 18.64
N VAL A 282 3.15 9.40 19.51
CA VAL A 282 4.51 9.95 19.63
C VAL A 282 5.28 9.83 18.32
N PHE A 283 5.03 8.78 17.53
CA PHE A 283 5.74 8.52 16.28
C PHE A 283 4.91 8.84 15.03
N GLY A 284 3.74 9.47 15.21
CA GLY A 284 2.85 9.86 14.13
C GLY A 284 3.38 11.04 13.31
N TYR A 285 2.81 11.23 12.12
CA TYR A 285 3.16 12.36 11.25
C TYR A 285 2.88 13.69 11.94
N ALA A 286 3.88 14.58 11.96
CA ALA A 286 3.81 15.88 12.62
C ALA A 286 3.93 17.08 11.65
N GLY A 287 3.61 16.86 10.36
CA GLY A 287 3.61 17.92 9.34
C GLY A 287 4.83 17.97 8.42
N SER A 288 5.84 17.12 8.65
CA SER A 288 6.96 16.94 7.71
C SER A 288 7.65 15.59 7.91
N LEU A 289 8.34 15.11 6.86
CA LEU A 289 9.19 13.91 6.89
C LEU A 289 10.64 14.30 6.60
N SER A 290 11.57 13.72 7.36
CA SER A 290 13.00 13.89 7.07
C SER A 290 13.43 13.04 5.87
N LYS A 291 14.41 13.53 5.12
CA LYS A 291 15.07 12.75 4.04
C LYS A 291 15.66 11.47 4.66
N PRO A 292 15.35 10.26 4.15
CA PRO A 292 15.91 9.02 4.67
C PRO A 292 17.43 9.02 4.67
N VAL A 293 18.04 8.37 5.66
CA VAL A 293 19.49 8.21 5.77
C VAL A 293 19.84 6.74 5.56
N LEU A 294 20.53 6.44 4.45
CA LEU A 294 20.97 5.08 4.13
C LEU A 294 22.06 4.62 5.10
N LYS A 295 22.03 3.31 5.38
CA LYS A 295 23.11 2.54 5.99
C LYS A 295 23.78 1.69 4.91
N GLU A 296 24.84 0.98 5.28
CA GLU A 296 25.51 0.04 4.40
C GLU A 296 24.53 -1.02 3.85
N PHE A 297 24.71 -1.37 2.57
CA PHE A 297 24.02 -2.50 1.97
C PHE A 297 24.54 -3.80 2.58
N THR A 298 23.64 -4.74 2.86
CA THR A 298 23.98 -6.08 3.38
C THR A 298 23.53 -7.17 2.40
N ASP A 299 23.93 -8.40 2.68
CA ASP A 299 23.49 -9.60 1.94
C ASP A 299 23.69 -9.51 0.42
N ILE A 300 24.75 -8.80 0.00
CA ILE A 300 25.06 -8.59 -1.41
C ILE A 300 25.57 -9.91 -2.01
N GLN A 301 24.70 -10.55 -2.79
CA GLN A 301 24.95 -11.82 -3.46
C GLN A 301 24.38 -11.82 -4.89
N GLY A 302 24.61 -12.90 -5.65
CA GLY A 302 24.18 -12.97 -7.05
C GLY A 302 22.66 -12.98 -7.21
N GLY A 303 22.10 -11.83 -7.58
CA GLY A 303 20.66 -11.64 -7.72
C GLY A 303 19.97 -11.04 -6.52
N GLN A 304 20.69 -10.56 -5.50
CA GLN A 304 20.07 -10.00 -4.32
C GLN A 304 20.99 -9.02 -3.58
N TYR A 305 20.37 -8.03 -2.94
CA TYR A 305 20.98 -7.24 -1.87
C TYR A 305 19.89 -6.73 -0.93
N THR A 306 20.29 -6.37 0.29
CA THR A 306 19.43 -5.71 1.28
C THR A 306 19.82 -4.25 1.41
N ALA A 307 18.90 -3.34 1.13
CA ALA A 307 19.02 -1.92 1.47
C ALA A 307 18.63 -1.71 2.93
N ASN A 308 19.39 -0.90 3.65
CA ASN A 308 19.17 -0.59 5.07
C ASN A 308 19.15 0.94 5.27
N TRP A 309 18.33 1.43 6.20
CA TRP A 309 18.21 2.87 6.50
C TRP A 309 17.90 3.13 7.98
N ASN A 310 17.92 4.41 8.36
CA ASN A 310 17.38 4.87 9.64
C ASN A 310 15.87 5.11 9.53
N THR A 311 15.13 4.74 10.58
CA THR A 311 13.69 5.01 10.66
C THR A 311 13.40 6.51 10.59
N VAL A 312 12.49 6.91 9.70
CA VAL A 312 11.96 8.27 9.59
C VAL A 312 10.71 8.38 10.46
N ILE A 313 10.80 9.18 11.53
CA ILE A 313 9.67 9.47 12.41
C ILE A 313 8.53 10.12 11.62
N GLY A 314 7.30 9.69 11.89
CA GLY A 314 6.10 10.17 11.21
C GLY A 314 5.79 9.50 9.88
N SER A 315 6.67 8.63 9.36
CA SER A 315 6.39 7.87 8.14
C SER A 315 5.41 6.73 8.39
N ASN A 316 4.54 6.45 7.41
CA ASN A 316 3.79 5.19 7.36
C ASN A 316 4.61 4.09 6.68
N GLY A 317 5.58 4.47 5.84
CA GLY A 317 6.46 3.56 5.12
C GLY A 317 7.42 4.31 4.19
N TYR A 318 7.95 3.60 3.19
CA TYR A 318 8.88 4.13 2.21
C TYR A 318 8.49 3.70 0.80
N VAL A 319 8.75 4.58 -0.15
CA VAL A 319 8.78 4.25 -1.57
C VAL A 319 10.23 4.00 -1.94
N VAL A 320 10.54 2.84 -2.51
CA VAL A 320 11.90 2.47 -2.88
C VAL A 320 12.01 2.14 -4.36
N TYR A 321 13.11 2.57 -4.98
CA TYR A 321 13.46 2.24 -6.35
C TYR A 321 14.80 1.50 -6.40
N ASN A 322 14.84 0.45 -7.19
CA ASN A 322 16.06 -0.23 -7.62
C ASN A 322 16.29 0.10 -9.10
N VAL A 323 17.36 0.81 -9.40
CA VAL A 323 17.75 1.17 -10.76
C VAL A 323 18.73 0.13 -11.28
N TYR A 324 18.38 -0.51 -12.38
CA TYR A 324 19.25 -1.43 -13.09
C TYR A 324 20.06 -0.69 -14.15
N THR A 325 21.34 -1.03 -14.28
CA THR A 325 22.20 -0.56 -15.37
C THR A 325 22.95 -1.75 -15.94
N HIS A 326 22.85 -1.97 -17.24
CA HIS A 326 23.69 -2.91 -17.95
C HIS A 326 24.80 -2.17 -18.70
N ILE A 327 26.05 -2.58 -18.52
CA ILE A 327 27.20 -2.07 -19.28
C ILE A 327 27.72 -3.19 -20.19
N ALA A 328 27.60 -3.01 -21.50
CA ALA A 328 28.06 -3.97 -22.49
C ALA A 328 29.57 -4.22 -22.36
N GLN A 329 29.96 -5.49 -22.28
CA GLN A 329 31.37 -5.87 -22.10
C GLN A 329 32.06 -6.21 -23.43
N ARG A 330 31.27 -6.36 -24.48
CA ARG A 330 31.62 -6.62 -25.86
C ARG A 330 30.50 -6.09 -26.75
N ASP A 331 30.68 -6.19 -28.05
CA ASP A 331 29.60 -5.92 -28.97
C ASP A 331 28.52 -7.01 -28.81
N GLU A 332 27.29 -6.59 -28.55
CA GLU A 332 26.16 -7.49 -28.31
C GLU A 332 24.83 -6.85 -28.73
N THR A 333 23.83 -7.68 -29.04
CA THR A 333 22.45 -7.23 -29.17
C THR A 333 21.70 -7.65 -27.91
N LYS A 334 21.08 -6.67 -27.24
CA LYS A 334 20.47 -6.87 -25.92
C LYS A 334 19.02 -6.39 -25.93
N THR A 335 18.14 -7.16 -25.28
CA THR A 335 16.81 -6.69 -24.89
C THR A 335 16.97 -5.69 -23.75
N ILE A 336 16.51 -4.47 -23.98
CA ILE A 336 16.63 -3.35 -23.02
C ILE A 336 15.32 -3.07 -22.28
N LEU A 337 14.19 -3.55 -22.81
CA LEU A 337 12.89 -3.58 -22.14
C LEU A 337 12.04 -4.72 -22.72
N HIS A 338 11.33 -5.45 -21.87
CA HIS A 338 10.39 -6.49 -22.25
C HIS A 338 9.20 -6.46 -21.30
N GLU A 339 8.00 -6.67 -21.83
CA GLU A 339 6.77 -6.80 -21.06
C GLU A 339 5.80 -7.74 -21.81
N ASN A 340 5.17 -8.65 -21.06
CA ASN A 340 4.23 -9.65 -21.58
C ASN A 340 2.79 -9.44 -21.09
N PHE A 341 2.57 -8.52 -20.15
CA PHE A 341 1.27 -8.14 -19.59
C PHE A 341 0.45 -9.30 -19.00
N ASP A 342 1.08 -10.45 -18.73
CA ASP A 342 0.41 -11.68 -18.28
C ASP A 342 -0.30 -11.53 -16.92
N ALA A 343 0.13 -10.56 -16.10
CA ALA A 343 -0.49 -10.28 -14.80
C ALA A 343 -1.86 -9.57 -14.91
N PHE A 344 -2.18 -8.95 -16.05
CA PHE A 344 -3.49 -8.36 -16.29
C PHE A 344 -4.54 -9.44 -16.51
N THR A 345 -5.25 -9.81 -15.45
CA THR A 345 -6.28 -10.87 -15.50
C THR A 345 -7.69 -10.29 -15.46
N GLY A 346 -8.67 -11.06 -15.93
CA GLY A 346 -10.06 -10.63 -16.04
C GLY A 346 -10.40 -9.98 -17.38
N GLY A 347 -11.66 -9.55 -17.52
CA GLY A 347 -12.19 -9.01 -18.77
C GLY A 347 -12.34 -10.06 -19.88
N THR A 348 -12.97 -9.62 -20.97
CA THR A 348 -13.01 -10.30 -22.27
C THR A 348 -12.86 -9.26 -23.37
N ILE A 349 -12.55 -9.66 -24.60
CA ILE A 349 -12.43 -8.71 -25.73
C ILE A 349 -13.71 -7.88 -25.93
N ASP A 350 -14.89 -8.48 -25.73
CA ASP A 350 -16.19 -7.81 -25.91
C ASP A 350 -16.62 -7.00 -24.68
N LEU A 351 -16.04 -7.28 -23.51
CA LEU A 351 -16.32 -6.61 -22.24
C LEU A 351 -15.02 -6.59 -21.41
N PRO A 352 -14.11 -5.63 -21.69
CA PRO A 352 -12.84 -5.55 -20.98
C PRO A 352 -13.06 -5.19 -19.52
N ALA A 353 -12.04 -5.46 -18.70
CA ALA A 353 -11.94 -4.86 -17.38
C ALA A 353 -11.47 -3.41 -17.56
N GLU A 354 -12.14 -2.47 -16.91
CA GLU A 354 -11.86 -1.04 -17.02
C GLU A 354 -11.00 -0.56 -15.85
N ASP A 355 -10.06 0.34 -16.13
CA ASP A 355 -9.38 1.12 -15.09
C ASP A 355 -10.38 2.10 -14.44
N ASP A 356 -10.52 2.03 -13.12
CA ASP A 356 -11.38 2.93 -12.36
C ASP A 356 -10.70 4.27 -12.00
N GLY A 357 -9.49 4.49 -12.51
CA GLY A 357 -8.67 5.67 -12.28
C GLY A 357 -7.78 5.57 -11.03
N THR A 358 -7.81 4.43 -10.33
CA THR A 358 -6.96 4.17 -9.15
C THR A 358 -5.94 3.05 -9.37
N THR A 359 -5.89 2.48 -10.58
CA THR A 359 -5.01 1.35 -10.91
C THR A 359 -3.54 1.76 -10.84
N ASN A 360 -2.77 1.04 -10.02
CA ASN A 360 -1.32 1.10 -10.04
C ASN A 360 -0.76 0.05 -11.01
N TYR A 361 -0.38 0.47 -12.21
CA TYR A 361 0.13 -0.43 -13.26
C TYR A 361 1.42 -1.17 -12.87
N ASP A 362 2.19 -0.66 -11.91
CA ASP A 362 3.41 -1.30 -11.42
C ASP A 362 3.13 -2.65 -10.74
N GLU A 363 1.91 -2.90 -10.27
CA GLU A 363 1.52 -4.19 -9.69
C GLU A 363 1.28 -5.28 -10.75
N TYR A 364 1.13 -4.89 -12.01
CA TYR A 364 0.76 -5.76 -13.13
C TYR A 364 1.82 -5.83 -14.22
N THR A 365 2.95 -5.13 -14.04
CA THR A 365 4.04 -5.07 -15.02
C THR A 365 5.33 -5.58 -14.41
N THR A 366 6.16 -6.20 -15.24
CA THR A 366 7.45 -6.77 -14.86
C THR A 366 8.54 -5.73 -14.65
N VAL A 367 8.39 -4.56 -15.28
CA VAL A 367 9.23 -3.37 -15.11
C VAL A 367 8.30 -2.20 -14.77
N PRO A 368 8.54 -1.45 -13.68
CA PRO A 368 7.65 -0.37 -13.26
C PRO A 368 7.72 0.87 -14.18
N ASP A 369 6.83 1.82 -13.93
CA ASP A 369 6.65 3.11 -14.61
C ASP A 369 6.02 3.02 -16.01
N TRP A 370 5.20 1.99 -16.27
CA TRP A 370 4.27 2.03 -17.40
C TRP A 370 3.15 3.01 -17.10
N SER A 371 2.76 3.81 -18.10
CA SER A 371 1.66 4.75 -17.98
C SER A 371 0.63 4.49 -19.07
N VAL A 372 -0.64 4.47 -18.70
CA VAL A 372 -1.76 4.24 -19.61
C VAL A 372 -2.80 5.33 -19.40
N ASN A 373 -3.34 5.85 -20.50
CA ASN A 373 -4.43 6.81 -20.44
C ASN A 373 -5.76 6.12 -20.78
N PHE A 374 -6.73 6.17 -19.85
CA PHE A 374 -7.99 5.42 -19.91
C PHE A 374 -7.75 3.92 -20.16
N GLY A 375 -7.02 3.28 -19.25
CA GLY A 375 -6.63 1.89 -19.43
C GLY A 375 -7.80 0.92 -19.33
N CYS A 376 -7.70 -0.17 -20.08
CA CYS A 376 -8.56 -1.33 -19.94
C CYS A 376 -7.77 -2.59 -20.32
N TRP A 377 -8.22 -3.76 -19.91
CA TRP A 377 -7.49 -5.00 -20.18
C TRP A 377 -8.39 -6.21 -20.36
N THR A 378 -7.83 -7.23 -21.00
CA THR A 378 -8.45 -8.55 -21.13
C THR A 378 -7.38 -9.62 -21.20
N GLY A 379 -7.46 -10.60 -20.29
CA GLY A 379 -6.75 -11.88 -20.38
C GLY A 379 -5.29 -11.82 -20.85
N GLY A 380 -4.46 -11.05 -20.16
CA GLY A 380 -3.02 -10.89 -20.44
C GLY A 380 -2.68 -9.77 -21.44
N MET A 381 -3.63 -8.91 -21.81
CA MET A 381 -3.41 -7.83 -22.76
C MET A 381 -3.93 -6.50 -22.24
N LEU A 382 -3.17 -5.43 -22.49
CA LEU A 382 -3.42 -4.07 -22.01
C LEU A 382 -3.83 -3.14 -23.15
N SER A 383 -4.81 -2.27 -22.92
CA SER A 383 -5.29 -1.28 -23.86
C SER A 383 -5.52 0.08 -23.17
N GLY A 384 -5.92 1.07 -23.97
CA GLY A 384 -6.22 2.44 -23.58
C GLY A 384 -6.09 3.38 -24.77
N ILE A 385 -6.15 4.69 -24.54
CA ILE A 385 -5.92 5.68 -25.61
C ILE A 385 -4.44 5.66 -26.04
N ASN A 386 -3.54 5.62 -25.05
CA ASN A 386 -2.12 5.43 -25.27
C ASN A 386 -1.49 4.64 -24.14
N ILE A 387 -0.38 3.99 -24.48
CA ILE A 387 0.50 3.31 -23.53
C ILE A 387 1.89 3.91 -23.69
N GLN A 388 2.48 4.36 -22.58
CA GLN A 388 3.84 4.84 -22.52
C GLN A 388 4.71 3.79 -21.81
N THR A 389 5.84 3.46 -22.42
CA THR A 389 6.85 2.62 -21.76
C THR A 389 7.53 3.38 -20.61
N PRO A 390 8.18 2.66 -19.69
CA PRO A 390 9.13 3.24 -18.74
C PRO A 390 10.20 4.08 -19.45
N VAL A 391 10.76 5.05 -18.73
CA VAL A 391 11.88 5.84 -19.23
C VAL A 391 13.14 4.99 -19.19
N ILE A 392 13.78 4.86 -20.35
CA ILE A 392 15.07 4.17 -20.51
C ILE A 392 16.12 5.24 -20.78
N SER A 393 17.28 5.08 -20.16
CA SER A 393 18.47 5.89 -20.40
C SER A 393 19.49 5.06 -21.14
N THR A 394 19.95 5.49 -22.31
CA THR A 394 20.98 4.80 -23.11
C THR A 394 22.14 5.73 -23.45
N THR A 395 23.38 5.22 -23.43
CA THR A 395 24.53 5.99 -23.98
C THR A 395 24.70 5.80 -25.47
N ASN A 396 24.26 4.66 -26.01
CA ASN A 396 24.20 4.45 -27.44
C ASN A 396 23.03 5.27 -28.00
N THR A 397 23.28 6.08 -29.01
CA THR A 397 22.31 7.00 -29.62
C THR A 397 21.82 6.56 -31.01
N ASN A 398 22.24 5.37 -31.48
CA ASN A 398 21.92 4.85 -32.81
C ASN A 398 20.52 4.22 -32.92
N GLY A 399 19.66 4.45 -31.93
CA GLY A 399 18.28 3.99 -31.93
C GLY A 399 18.12 2.57 -31.39
N CYS A 400 16.97 1.98 -31.69
CA CYS A 400 16.53 0.70 -31.16
C CYS A 400 15.53 0.04 -32.12
N THR A 401 15.32 -1.26 -31.94
CA THR A 401 14.28 -2.02 -32.62
C THR A 401 13.24 -2.45 -31.61
N VAL A 402 11.99 -2.07 -31.85
CA VAL A 402 10.81 -2.43 -31.08
C VAL A 402 10.03 -3.50 -31.84
N ASN A 403 9.72 -4.61 -31.16
CA ASN A 403 8.81 -5.64 -31.62
C ASN A 403 7.61 -5.68 -30.68
N VAL A 404 6.40 -5.69 -31.24
CA VAL A 404 5.17 -5.81 -30.46
C VAL A 404 4.23 -6.85 -31.04
N ARG A 405 3.51 -7.55 -30.15
CA ARG A 405 2.33 -8.33 -30.49
C ARG A 405 1.10 -7.55 -30.04
N VAL A 406 0.17 -7.35 -30.97
CA VAL A 406 -1.06 -6.57 -30.73
C VAL A 406 -2.28 -7.31 -31.26
N TYR A 407 -3.41 -7.20 -30.60
CA TYR A 407 -4.70 -7.73 -31.04
C TYR A 407 -5.61 -6.56 -31.45
N GLY A 408 -6.23 -6.62 -32.63
CA GLY A 408 -7.17 -5.57 -33.08
C GLY A 408 -7.83 -5.88 -34.41
N ALA A 409 -8.61 -4.94 -34.94
CA ALA A 409 -9.31 -5.13 -36.20
C ALA A 409 -8.41 -4.82 -37.41
N LYS A 410 -8.72 -5.45 -38.55
CA LYS A 410 -7.97 -5.20 -39.78
C LYS A 410 -8.15 -3.74 -40.22
N GLY A 411 -7.04 -3.05 -40.45
CA GLY A 411 -7.02 -1.65 -40.90
C GLY A 411 -6.89 -0.63 -39.77
N ASP A 412 -7.04 -1.06 -38.51
CA ASP A 412 -6.69 -0.22 -37.36
C ASP A 412 -5.21 0.20 -37.44
N LYS A 413 -4.88 1.31 -36.80
CA LYS A 413 -3.53 1.88 -36.88
C LYS A 413 -2.99 2.23 -35.49
N ILE A 414 -1.69 2.04 -35.34
CA ILE A 414 -0.93 2.39 -34.13
C ILE A 414 0.15 3.38 -34.53
N ASP A 415 0.23 4.50 -33.83
CA ASP A 415 1.35 5.43 -33.92
C ASP A 415 2.37 5.10 -32.84
N PHE A 416 3.59 4.74 -33.24
CA PHE A 416 4.72 4.56 -32.35
C PHE A 416 5.54 5.84 -32.36
N ASN A 417 5.59 6.52 -31.21
CA ASN A 417 6.30 7.79 -31.05
C ASN A 417 7.48 7.58 -30.09
N ASN A 418 8.71 7.73 -30.58
CA ASN A 418 9.91 7.70 -29.75
C ASN A 418 10.28 9.12 -29.31
N TYR A 419 10.12 9.40 -28.03
CA TYR A 419 10.53 10.65 -27.40
C TYR A 419 11.95 10.48 -26.84
N TYR A 420 12.83 11.43 -27.14
CA TYR A 420 14.25 11.38 -26.74
C TYR A 420 14.77 12.80 -26.46
N SER A 421 15.88 12.95 -25.73
CA SER A 421 16.26 14.22 -25.08
C SER A 421 16.54 15.40 -26.03
N GLN A 422 16.89 15.16 -27.30
CA GLN A 422 17.22 16.23 -28.25
C GLN A 422 16.71 15.93 -29.66
N GLY A 423 15.51 16.40 -29.99
CA GLY A 423 14.99 16.33 -31.35
C GLY A 423 13.47 16.41 -31.42
N THR A 424 12.94 16.24 -32.63
CA THR A 424 11.51 15.99 -32.84
C THR A 424 11.25 14.49 -32.65
N PRO A 425 10.23 14.08 -31.89
CA PRO A 425 9.90 12.67 -31.71
C PRO A 425 9.81 11.93 -33.04
N GLU A 426 10.43 10.75 -33.13
CA GLU A 426 10.28 9.90 -34.31
C GLU A 426 8.90 9.27 -34.29
N LYS A 427 8.14 9.44 -35.36
CA LYS A 427 6.79 8.93 -35.48
C LYS A 427 6.70 7.91 -36.60
N ILE A 428 6.33 6.68 -36.26
CA ILE A 428 6.14 5.58 -37.21
C ILE A 428 4.72 5.03 -37.05
N THR A 429 3.92 5.10 -38.10
CA THR A 429 2.58 4.53 -38.12
C THR A 429 2.60 3.12 -38.72
N LYS A 430 1.97 2.16 -38.05
CA LYS A 430 1.71 0.81 -38.57
C LYS A 430 0.21 0.57 -38.68
N PHE A 431 -0.17 -0.25 -39.65
CA PHE A 431 -1.54 -0.71 -39.86
C PHE A 431 -1.64 -2.19 -39.53
N LEU A 432 -2.71 -2.59 -38.86
CA LEU A 432 -3.04 -3.99 -38.65
C LEU A 432 -3.51 -4.58 -39.98
N THR A 433 -2.89 -5.70 -40.36
CA THR A 433 -3.09 -6.30 -41.69
C THR A 433 -4.15 -7.39 -41.69
N GLN A 434 -4.52 -7.87 -40.51
CA GLN A 434 -5.53 -8.91 -40.28
C GLN A 434 -6.28 -8.68 -38.97
N GLU A 435 -7.44 -9.33 -38.84
CA GLU A 435 -8.21 -9.40 -37.59
C GLU A 435 -7.44 -10.21 -36.56
N GLY A 436 -7.51 -9.79 -35.30
CA GLY A 436 -6.85 -10.44 -34.17
C GLY A 436 -5.36 -10.12 -34.09
N TYR A 437 -4.53 -11.12 -33.79
CA TYR A 437 -3.11 -10.91 -33.51
C TYR A 437 -2.31 -10.45 -34.73
N ASN A 438 -1.49 -9.43 -34.54
CA ASN A 438 -0.54 -8.87 -35.49
C ASN A 438 0.82 -8.71 -34.79
N ASN A 439 1.91 -9.07 -35.47
CA ASN A 439 3.27 -8.82 -35.01
C ASN A 439 3.87 -7.66 -35.80
N LEU A 440 4.36 -6.64 -35.12
CA LEU A 440 4.88 -5.42 -35.73
C LEU A 440 6.33 -5.18 -35.31
N THR A 441 7.17 -4.79 -36.27
CA THR A 441 8.56 -4.38 -36.02
C THR A 441 8.76 -2.93 -36.44
N ILE A 442 9.39 -2.15 -35.57
CA ILE A 442 9.64 -0.72 -35.69
C ILE A 442 11.11 -0.45 -35.40
N ASP A 443 11.80 0.22 -36.32
CA ASP A 443 13.20 0.62 -36.16
C ASP A 443 13.27 2.13 -35.98
N PHE A 444 13.62 2.57 -34.77
CA PHE A 444 13.94 3.96 -34.48
C PHE A 444 15.42 4.23 -34.72
N LYS A 445 15.75 5.45 -35.14
CA LYS A 445 17.12 5.85 -35.46
C LYS A 445 17.82 6.59 -34.33
N HIS A 446 17.09 7.00 -33.30
CA HIS A 446 17.62 7.74 -32.17
C HIS A 446 17.24 7.10 -30.84
N SER A 447 18.17 7.21 -29.90
CA SER A 447 18.03 6.83 -28.49
C SER A 447 18.83 7.82 -27.66
N SER A 448 18.57 7.93 -26.36
CA SER A 448 19.22 8.95 -25.52
C SER A 448 19.16 8.60 -24.04
N GLU A 449 19.78 9.43 -23.21
CA GLU A 449 19.78 9.29 -21.76
C GLU A 449 18.38 9.49 -21.12
N GLN A 450 17.41 9.98 -21.88
CA GLN A 450 16.01 10.04 -21.47
C GLN A 450 15.13 9.75 -22.68
N MET A 451 14.74 8.48 -22.85
CA MET A 451 13.83 8.06 -23.92
C MET A 451 12.66 7.22 -23.42
N TYR A 452 11.53 7.31 -24.12
CA TYR A 452 10.38 6.42 -23.93
C TYR A 452 9.59 6.29 -25.24
N ILE A 453 8.86 5.19 -25.38
CA ILE A 453 8.00 4.94 -26.53
C ILE A 453 6.55 5.14 -26.09
N GLU A 454 5.83 6.01 -26.80
CA GLU A 454 4.37 6.08 -26.72
C GLU A 454 3.77 5.27 -27.87
N LEU A 455 2.83 4.39 -27.54
CA LEU A 455 1.96 3.71 -28.48
C LEU A 455 0.59 4.39 -28.41
N TYR A 456 0.21 5.09 -29.47
CA TYR A 456 -1.09 5.75 -29.56
C TYR A 456 -2.02 4.94 -30.46
N PHE A 457 -3.07 4.36 -29.86
CA PHE A 457 -4.01 3.47 -30.52
C PHE A 457 -5.08 4.28 -31.25
N ARG A 458 -5.34 3.90 -32.51
CA ARG A 458 -6.32 4.59 -33.36
C ARG A 458 -7.19 3.55 -34.05
N GLN A 459 -8.16 3.04 -33.30
CA GLN A 459 -9.22 2.19 -33.85
C GLN A 459 -10.06 2.93 -34.88
N LEU A 460 -10.46 2.21 -35.92
CA LEU A 460 -11.43 2.66 -36.90
C LEU A 460 -12.86 2.64 -36.34
N ASP A 461 -13.15 1.63 -35.52
CA ASP A 461 -14.42 1.45 -34.83
C ASP A 461 -14.27 1.83 -33.35
N PRO A 462 -14.87 2.93 -32.87
CA PRO A 462 -14.63 3.45 -31.52
C PRO A 462 -15.13 2.52 -30.40
N ILE A 463 -15.88 1.46 -30.72
CA ILE A 463 -16.32 0.45 -29.75
C ILE A 463 -15.44 -0.81 -29.74
N LYS A 464 -14.38 -0.85 -30.56
CA LYS A 464 -13.44 -1.97 -30.59
C LYS A 464 -12.05 -1.48 -30.20
N GLU A 465 -11.51 -2.11 -29.17
CA GLU A 465 -10.19 -1.76 -28.66
C GLU A 465 -9.05 -2.45 -29.41
N ILE A 466 -7.89 -1.79 -29.41
CA ILE A 466 -6.61 -2.39 -29.79
C ILE A 466 -5.88 -2.77 -28.50
N TYR A 467 -5.50 -4.04 -28.34
CA TYR A 467 -4.79 -4.51 -27.15
C TYR A 467 -3.31 -4.76 -27.47
N LEU A 468 -2.42 -4.27 -26.62
CA LEU A 468 -1.02 -4.63 -26.57
C LEU A 468 -0.86 -5.88 -25.71
N ASP A 469 -0.23 -6.89 -26.27
CA ASP A 469 -0.06 -8.20 -25.65
C ASP A 469 1.40 -8.49 -25.32
N GLU A 470 2.34 -8.03 -26.15
CA GLU A 470 3.76 -8.18 -25.86
C GLU A 470 4.52 -6.98 -26.40
N PHE A 471 5.49 -6.49 -25.62
CA PHE A 471 6.41 -5.44 -26.03
C PHE A 471 7.85 -5.89 -25.78
N THR A 472 8.70 -5.76 -26.79
CA THR A 472 10.13 -6.03 -26.67
C THR A 472 10.93 -4.97 -27.39
N MET A 473 11.87 -4.34 -26.68
CA MET A 473 12.79 -3.35 -27.24
C MET A 473 14.22 -3.87 -27.16
N THR A 474 14.94 -3.78 -28.26
CA THR A 474 16.31 -4.27 -28.41
C THR A 474 17.23 -3.19 -28.94
N GLN A 475 18.50 -3.25 -28.53
CA GLN A 475 19.54 -2.36 -29.02
C GLN A 475 20.84 -3.14 -29.24
N THR A 476 21.58 -2.79 -30.30
CA THR A 476 22.95 -3.27 -30.50
C THR A 476 23.90 -2.34 -29.77
N LEU A 477 24.61 -2.88 -28.79
CA LEU A 477 25.53 -2.20 -27.91
C LEU A 477 26.96 -2.53 -28.34
N SER A 478 27.81 -1.52 -28.42
CA SER A 478 29.26 -1.70 -28.49
C SER A 478 29.83 -1.87 -27.09
N LYS A 479 31.03 -2.44 -26.96
CA LYS A 479 31.72 -2.49 -25.67
C LYS A 479 31.77 -1.10 -24.99
N GLY A 480 31.26 -1.03 -23.76
CA GLY A 480 31.21 0.17 -22.93
C GLY A 480 29.90 0.96 -23.01
N ASP A 481 29.06 0.69 -24.02
CA ASP A 481 27.70 1.22 -24.05
C ASP A 481 26.90 0.71 -22.85
N ARG A 482 25.93 1.50 -22.43
CA ARG A 482 25.04 1.13 -21.33
C ARG A 482 23.61 1.54 -21.58
N PHE A 483 22.71 0.83 -20.91
CA PHE A 483 21.35 1.28 -20.68
C PHE A 483 20.96 1.12 -19.22
N SER A 484 19.97 1.90 -18.78
CA SER A 484 19.43 1.84 -17.42
C SER A 484 17.97 2.25 -17.36
N TYR A 485 17.24 1.69 -16.40
CA TYR A 485 15.84 1.99 -16.09
C TYR A 485 15.52 1.61 -14.63
N ASN A 486 14.38 2.04 -14.11
CA ASN A 486 13.87 1.61 -12.80
C ASN A 486 13.42 0.14 -12.92
N TYR A 487 14.15 -0.78 -12.29
CA TYR A 487 13.91 -2.22 -12.38
C TYR A 487 12.86 -2.69 -11.38
N ASP A 488 12.91 -2.17 -10.16
CA ASP A 488 11.86 -2.41 -9.15
C ASP A 488 11.35 -1.10 -8.57
N TYR A 489 10.04 -1.09 -8.31
CA TYR A 489 9.33 -0.14 -7.48
C TYR A 489 8.68 -0.92 -6.35
N THR A 490 8.80 -0.44 -5.11
CA THR A 490 8.09 -1.08 -4.00
C THR A 490 7.64 -0.07 -2.96
N LEU A 491 6.37 -0.20 -2.55
CA LEU A 491 5.87 0.43 -1.33
C LEU A 491 6.22 -0.46 -0.14
N VAL A 492 7.15 -0.01 0.67
CA VAL A 492 7.58 -0.68 1.90
C VAL A 492 6.76 -0.14 3.06
N GLU A 493 5.70 -0.87 3.42
CA GLU A 493 4.83 -0.47 4.54
C GLU A 493 5.47 -0.72 5.91
N GLY A 494 5.07 0.10 6.87
CA GLY A 494 5.46 -0.03 8.27
C GLY A 494 6.35 1.12 8.72
N ARG A 495 5.84 1.89 9.69
CA ARG A 495 6.51 3.06 10.29
C ARG A 495 7.85 2.79 10.98
N ARG A 496 8.20 1.51 11.17
CA ARG A 496 9.47 1.06 11.74
C ARG A 496 10.27 0.16 10.80
N THR A 497 9.79 -0.06 9.59
CA THR A 497 10.53 -0.81 8.58
C THR A 497 11.77 -0.02 8.21
N ASN A 498 12.93 -0.67 8.27
CA ASN A 498 14.24 -0.03 8.11
C ASN A 498 15.16 -0.77 7.14
N SER A 499 14.60 -1.77 6.43
CA SER A 499 15.30 -2.52 5.41
C SER A 499 14.33 -3.08 4.38
N TYR A 500 14.84 -3.35 3.19
CA TYR A 500 14.13 -4.08 2.14
C TYR A 500 15.12 -4.90 1.33
N THR A 501 14.74 -6.12 0.98
CA THR A 501 15.59 -7.06 0.25
C THR A 501 15.08 -7.22 -1.17
N PHE A 502 15.91 -6.85 -2.15
CA PHE A 502 15.63 -7.12 -3.55
C PHE A 502 16.12 -8.52 -3.91
N THR A 503 15.30 -9.32 -4.58
CA THR A 503 15.63 -10.68 -5.03
C THR A 503 15.57 -10.77 -6.54
N ASP A 504 15.96 -11.92 -7.10
CA ASP A 504 15.78 -12.28 -8.51
C ASP A 504 16.37 -11.25 -9.50
N LEU A 505 17.37 -10.50 -9.05
CA LEU A 505 17.99 -9.45 -9.85
C LEU A 505 18.81 -10.06 -11.00
N PRO A 506 18.90 -9.34 -12.15
CA PRO A 506 19.76 -9.72 -13.25
C PRO A 506 21.20 -9.99 -12.83
N LYS A 507 21.81 -11.00 -13.45
CA LYS A 507 23.12 -11.55 -13.07
C LYS A 507 24.13 -11.54 -14.23
N ALA A 508 23.81 -10.86 -15.33
CA ALA A 508 24.72 -10.81 -16.47
C ALA A 508 25.94 -9.95 -16.10
N TRP A 509 27.12 -10.29 -16.61
CA TRP A 509 28.28 -9.45 -16.36
C TRP A 509 28.13 -8.14 -17.15
N GLY A 510 28.12 -7.04 -16.39
CA GLY A 510 27.89 -5.67 -16.85
C GLY A 510 26.81 -5.00 -16.00
N ASP A 511 25.99 -5.83 -15.38
CA ASP A 511 24.84 -5.45 -14.56
C ASP A 511 25.30 -4.79 -13.25
N GLN A 512 24.70 -3.65 -12.96
CA GLN A 512 24.90 -2.85 -11.77
C GLN A 512 23.54 -2.39 -11.25
N PHE A 513 23.46 -2.20 -9.94
CA PHE A 513 22.27 -1.72 -9.27
C PHE A 513 22.56 -0.43 -8.52
N ALA A 514 21.58 0.45 -8.45
CA ALA A 514 21.61 1.61 -7.61
C ALA A 514 20.26 1.81 -6.92
N PHE A 515 20.30 2.31 -5.69
CA PHE A 515 19.14 2.41 -4.82
C PHE A 515 18.82 3.88 -4.51
N ARG A 516 17.53 4.22 -4.49
CA ARG A 516 17.06 5.47 -3.91
C ARG A 516 15.70 5.27 -3.25
N MET A 517 15.35 6.15 -2.32
CA MET A 517 14.09 6.04 -1.59
C MET A 517 13.53 7.39 -1.13
N SER A 518 12.25 7.39 -0.77
CA SER A 518 11.58 8.47 -0.05
C SER A 518 10.66 7.88 1.02
N ALA A 519 10.60 8.49 2.21
CA ALA A 519 9.58 8.18 3.20
C ALA A 519 8.24 8.81 2.79
N TYR A 520 7.13 8.13 3.09
CA TYR A 520 5.78 8.65 2.89
C TYR A 520 4.94 8.57 4.17
N ALA A 521 3.93 9.45 4.24
CA ALA A 521 2.88 9.41 5.25
C ALA A 521 1.54 9.74 4.60
N VAL A 522 0.47 9.08 5.05
CA VAL A 522 -0.90 9.28 4.60
C VAL A 522 -1.69 9.84 5.79
N VAL A 523 -2.30 11.01 5.61
CA VAL A 523 -3.12 11.65 6.65
C VAL A 523 -4.43 12.09 6.01
N GLY A 524 -5.52 11.39 6.36
CA GLY A 524 -6.76 11.52 5.58
C GLY A 524 -6.50 11.06 4.14
N ASP A 525 -6.89 11.88 3.18
CA ASP A 525 -6.69 11.61 1.75
C ASP A 525 -5.36 12.16 1.20
N ASP A 526 -4.58 12.85 2.05
CA ASP A 526 -3.34 13.50 1.62
C ASP A 526 -2.12 12.55 1.75
N LEU A 527 -1.34 12.45 0.67
CA LEU A 527 -0.04 11.79 0.65
C LEU A 527 1.09 12.81 0.82
N TYR A 528 1.86 12.68 1.89
CA TYR A 528 3.05 13.48 2.16
C TYR A 528 4.30 12.65 1.87
N GLN A 529 5.25 13.21 1.15
CA GLN A 529 6.52 12.55 0.84
C GLN A 529 7.72 13.40 1.29
N SER A 530 8.76 12.71 1.74
CA SER A 530 10.07 13.32 2.00
C SER A 530 10.82 13.65 0.70
N GLN A 531 11.97 14.32 0.81
CA GLN A 531 12.91 14.38 -0.30
C GLN A 531 13.50 13.00 -0.60
N TRP A 532 13.66 12.69 -1.89
CA TRP A 532 14.36 11.48 -2.33
C TRP A 532 15.84 11.48 -1.88
N THR A 533 16.35 10.30 -1.52
CA THR A 533 17.80 10.08 -1.37
C THR A 533 18.52 10.25 -2.70
N GLU A 534 19.82 10.53 -2.64
CA GLU A 534 20.65 10.43 -3.83
C GLU A 534 20.64 8.99 -4.35
N LEU A 535 20.80 8.83 -5.67
CA LEU A 535 20.93 7.51 -6.27
C LEU A 535 22.28 6.90 -5.87
N THR A 536 22.23 5.87 -5.02
CA THR A 536 23.41 5.30 -4.39
C THR A 536 23.73 3.94 -5.02
N LYS A 537 24.93 3.79 -5.58
CA LYS A 537 25.35 2.53 -6.22
C LYS A 537 25.50 1.42 -5.18
N VAL A 538 24.94 0.26 -5.50
CA VAL A 538 25.13 -0.97 -4.72
C VAL A 538 26.54 -1.51 -5.00
N PRO A 539 27.37 -1.78 -3.98
CA PRO A 539 28.69 -2.34 -4.18
C PRO A 539 28.66 -3.69 -4.90
N ILE A 540 29.58 -3.92 -5.83
CA ILE A 540 29.79 -5.26 -6.41
C ILE A 540 30.58 -6.11 -5.40
N PRO A 541 30.18 -7.36 -5.11
CA PRO A 541 30.92 -8.23 -4.19
C PRO A 541 32.40 -8.34 -4.61
N SER A 542 33.32 -7.91 -3.75
CA SER A 542 34.75 -8.07 -3.99
C SER A 542 35.17 -9.54 -3.81
N ASN A 543 35.81 -10.09 -4.83
CA ASN A 543 36.63 -11.30 -4.73
C ASN A 543 38.03 -10.91 -4.22
N ILE A 544 38.70 -11.81 -3.48
CA ILE A 544 39.97 -11.58 -2.75
C ILE A 544 41.09 -10.91 -3.58
N ASP A 545 41.06 -11.00 -4.91
CA ASP A 545 42.11 -10.46 -5.79
C ASP A 545 41.59 -9.60 -6.97
N ASN A 546 40.43 -8.95 -6.84
CA ASN A 546 40.00 -7.95 -7.83
C ASN A 546 40.70 -6.59 -7.61
N THR A 547 42.03 -6.59 -7.51
CA THR A 547 42.76 -5.37 -7.92
C THR A 547 42.41 -5.12 -9.39
N LEU A 548 41.95 -3.91 -9.69
CA LEU A 548 41.70 -3.38 -11.04
C LEU A 548 42.97 -3.47 -11.91
N ARG A 549 43.34 -4.68 -12.33
CA ARG A 549 44.27 -4.86 -13.45
C ARG A 549 43.40 -4.98 -14.69
N GLU A 550 43.33 -3.90 -15.46
CA GLU A 550 42.52 -3.72 -16.67
C GLU A 550 42.82 -4.72 -17.82
N ASN A 551 43.66 -5.74 -17.59
CA ASN A 551 44.25 -6.58 -18.65
C ASN A 551 44.16 -8.10 -18.42
N GLN A 552 43.14 -8.62 -17.70
CA GLN A 552 42.96 -10.08 -17.61
C GLN A 552 41.95 -10.60 -18.63
N GLU A 553 42.42 -11.52 -19.49
CA GLU A 553 41.66 -12.30 -20.49
C GLU A 553 40.63 -13.27 -19.86
N ILE A 554 40.53 -13.31 -18.53
CA ILE A 554 39.63 -14.20 -17.78
C ILE A 554 39.17 -13.46 -16.52
N LYS A 555 37.86 -13.45 -16.26
CA LYS A 555 37.29 -12.91 -15.02
C LYS A 555 36.44 -13.93 -14.30
N VAL A 556 36.48 -13.86 -12.97
CA VAL A 556 35.76 -14.77 -12.07
C VAL A 556 34.82 -13.97 -11.18
N ILE A 557 33.53 -14.25 -11.31
CA ILE A 557 32.47 -13.74 -10.45
C ILE A 557 31.93 -14.92 -9.67
N SER A 558 31.92 -14.82 -8.35
CA SER A 558 31.51 -15.93 -7.49
C SER A 558 30.32 -15.56 -6.64
N TYR A 559 29.33 -16.44 -6.64
CA TYR A 559 28.09 -16.38 -5.90
C TYR A 559 27.97 -17.59 -4.96
N PRO A 560 27.07 -17.56 -3.98
CA PRO A 560 26.72 -18.74 -3.22
C PRO A 560 26.27 -19.89 -4.11
N GLY A 561 27.00 -21.01 -4.06
CA GLY A 561 26.67 -22.21 -4.85
C GLY A 561 27.04 -22.18 -6.34
N ASN A 562 27.52 -21.06 -6.88
CA ASN A 562 27.77 -20.90 -8.31
C ASN A 562 28.87 -19.88 -8.62
N THR A 563 29.71 -20.15 -9.61
CA THR A 563 30.76 -19.24 -10.08
C THR A 563 30.66 -19.07 -11.59
N ILE A 564 30.62 -17.83 -12.05
CA ILE A 564 30.71 -17.48 -13.47
C ILE A 564 32.17 -17.16 -13.81
N ILE A 565 32.71 -17.92 -14.76
CA ILE A 565 34.04 -17.71 -15.33
C ILE A 565 33.84 -17.28 -16.77
N ARG A 566 34.27 -16.07 -17.11
CA ARG A 566 34.21 -15.60 -18.49
C ARG A 566 35.54 -15.78 -19.20
N LEU A 567 35.47 -16.38 -20.38
CA LEU A 567 36.60 -16.58 -21.28
C LEU A 567 36.43 -15.69 -22.52
N PHE A 568 37.52 -15.12 -23.02
CA PHE A 568 37.53 -14.36 -24.29
C PHE A 568 37.74 -15.25 -25.51
N VAL A 569 38.26 -16.46 -25.32
CA VAL A 569 38.36 -17.50 -26.32
C VAL A 569 37.96 -18.83 -25.68
N PRO A 570 37.36 -19.78 -26.43
CA PRO A 570 37.07 -21.10 -25.88
C PRO A 570 38.35 -21.76 -25.36
N GLN A 571 38.35 -22.16 -24.10
CA GLN A 571 39.48 -22.84 -23.47
C GLN A 571 39.04 -23.64 -22.24
N GLU A 572 39.88 -24.57 -21.82
CA GLU A 572 39.60 -25.42 -20.67
C GLU A 572 39.60 -24.61 -19.36
N ILE A 573 38.57 -24.83 -18.55
CA ILE A 573 38.41 -24.31 -17.20
C ILE A 573 38.69 -25.45 -16.22
N ILE A 574 39.68 -25.27 -15.35
CA ILE A 574 40.01 -26.23 -14.29
C ILE A 574 39.92 -25.50 -12.95
N ILE A 575 39.12 -26.03 -12.03
CA ILE A 575 38.95 -25.48 -10.69
C ILE A 575 39.43 -26.55 -9.70
N SER A 576 40.33 -26.16 -8.81
CA SER A 576 40.86 -27.02 -7.76
C SER A 576 40.62 -26.43 -6.38
N ASP A 577 40.51 -27.28 -5.36
CA ASP A 577 40.57 -26.82 -3.97
C ASP A 577 42.00 -26.45 -3.55
N LEU A 578 42.16 -25.94 -2.32
CA LEU A 578 43.48 -25.55 -1.80
C LEU A 578 44.44 -26.73 -1.58
N GLN A 579 43.95 -27.98 -1.62
CA GLN A 579 44.78 -29.18 -1.59
C GLN A 579 45.21 -29.63 -3.00
N GLY A 580 44.80 -28.89 -4.04
CA GLY A 580 45.13 -29.18 -5.43
C GLY A 580 44.25 -30.27 -6.06
N ARG A 581 43.15 -30.67 -5.41
CA ARG A 581 42.20 -31.63 -5.98
C ARG A 581 41.27 -30.91 -6.94
N ILE A 582 41.14 -31.41 -8.16
CA ILE A 582 40.23 -30.85 -9.17
C ILE A 582 38.78 -31.09 -8.71
N VAL A 583 38.02 -30.00 -8.55
CA VAL A 583 36.61 -29.99 -8.16
C VAL A 583 35.68 -29.73 -9.34
N ALA A 584 36.16 -29.09 -10.40
CA ALA A 584 35.45 -28.94 -11.67
C ALA A 584 36.46 -28.84 -12.83
N GLN A 585 36.14 -29.47 -13.95
CA GLN A 585 36.91 -29.37 -15.19
C GLN A 585 35.94 -29.39 -16.36
N VAL A 586 35.89 -28.31 -17.13
CA VAL A 586 34.97 -28.16 -18.27
C VAL A 586 35.68 -27.51 -19.45
N GLN A 587 35.24 -27.84 -20.67
CA GLN A 587 35.62 -27.05 -21.84
C GLN A 587 34.74 -25.81 -21.90
N GLY A 588 35.32 -24.65 -21.63
CA GLY A 588 34.60 -23.40 -21.61
C GLY A 588 34.45 -22.82 -23.02
N ILE A 589 33.33 -22.14 -23.23
CA ILE A 589 33.04 -21.37 -24.44
C ILE A 589 33.47 -19.92 -24.26
N GLU A 590 33.59 -19.19 -25.36
CA GLU A 590 33.71 -17.74 -25.31
C GLU A 590 32.44 -17.14 -24.65
N GLY A 591 32.65 -16.22 -23.70
CA GLY A 591 31.59 -15.66 -22.87
C GLY A 591 31.50 -16.33 -21.50
N ASP A 592 30.32 -16.27 -20.89
CA ASP A 592 30.08 -16.71 -19.51
C ASP A 592 29.95 -18.23 -19.41
N ASN A 593 30.74 -18.83 -18.51
CA ASN A 593 30.66 -20.24 -18.16
C ASN A 593 30.26 -20.35 -16.70
N SER A 594 29.06 -20.87 -16.45
CA SER A 594 28.54 -21.09 -15.09
C SER A 594 29.01 -22.43 -14.54
N ILE A 595 29.63 -22.42 -13.36
CA ILE A 595 30.15 -23.60 -12.67
C ILE A 595 29.56 -23.66 -11.26
N SER A 596 28.79 -24.69 -10.96
CA SER A 596 28.29 -24.92 -9.60
C SER A 596 29.43 -25.39 -8.69
N LEU A 597 29.63 -24.67 -7.58
CA LEU A 597 30.68 -24.96 -6.59
C LEU A 597 30.10 -24.77 -5.19
N LYS A 598 30.56 -25.57 -4.22
CA LYS A 598 30.23 -25.35 -2.82
C LYS A 598 30.95 -24.11 -2.29
N GLN A 599 30.44 -23.51 -1.21
CA GLN A 599 31.14 -22.43 -0.51
C GLN A 599 32.56 -22.88 -0.12
N GLY A 600 33.56 -22.07 -0.45
CA GLY A 600 34.96 -22.42 -0.25
C GLY A 600 35.94 -21.56 -1.03
N ILE A 601 37.24 -21.78 -0.80
CA ILE A 601 38.33 -21.12 -1.53
C ILE A 601 38.87 -22.07 -2.58
N TYR A 602 39.01 -21.57 -3.81
CA TYR A 602 39.40 -22.36 -4.98
C TYR A 602 40.53 -21.69 -5.77
N LEU A 603 41.21 -22.51 -6.57
CA LEU A 603 42.17 -22.11 -7.59
C LEU A 603 41.55 -22.38 -8.96
N LEU A 604 41.37 -21.33 -9.75
CA LEU A 604 41.04 -21.39 -11.16
C LEU A 604 42.33 -21.50 -11.98
N ARG A 605 42.35 -22.40 -12.96
CA ARG A 605 43.34 -22.46 -14.03
C ARG A 605 42.64 -22.54 -15.39
N CYS A 606 43.01 -21.65 -16.30
CA CYS A 606 42.55 -21.65 -17.69
C CYS A 606 43.75 -21.33 -18.58
N GLY A 607 44.25 -22.31 -19.34
CA GLY A 607 45.52 -22.17 -20.05
C GLY A 607 46.66 -21.77 -19.09
N ASN A 608 47.35 -20.67 -19.38
CA ASN A 608 48.43 -20.11 -18.54
C ASN A 608 47.92 -19.21 -17.41
N TYR A 609 46.62 -18.89 -17.39
CA TYR A 609 46.01 -18.06 -16.35
C TYR A 609 45.71 -18.89 -15.10
N CYS A 610 46.07 -18.36 -13.93
CA CYS A 610 45.74 -18.96 -12.64
C CYS A 610 45.32 -17.88 -11.65
N GLN A 611 44.20 -18.09 -10.93
CA GLN A 611 43.67 -17.14 -9.95
C GLN A 611 43.04 -17.86 -8.76
N LYS A 612 43.24 -17.33 -7.55
CA LYS A 612 42.50 -17.76 -6.36
C LYS A 612 41.20 -16.98 -6.24
N PHE A 613 40.09 -17.65 -5.95
CA PHE A 613 38.79 -17.00 -5.72
C PHE A 613 38.03 -17.65 -4.56
N ILE A 614 37.03 -16.95 -4.01
CA ILE A 614 36.10 -17.52 -3.02
C ILE A 614 34.78 -17.79 -3.72
N CYS A 615 34.29 -19.03 -3.72
CA CYS A 615 32.87 -19.27 -3.89
C CYS A 615 32.19 -19.00 -2.55
N ARG A 616 31.33 -17.97 -2.49
CA ARG A 616 30.65 -17.61 -1.24
C ARG A 616 29.59 -18.62 -0.85
#